data_AF-A0AA47FDZ2-F1
#
_entry.id   AF-A0AA47FDZ2-F1
#
_cell.length_a   1.000
_cell.length_b   1.000
_cell.length_c   1.000
_cell.angle_alpha   90.00
_cell.angle_beta   90.00
_cell.angle_gamma   90.00
#
_symmetry.space_group_name_H-M   'P 1'
#
loop_
_entity.id
_entity.type
_entity.pdbx_description
1 polymer ?
#
loop_
_entity_poly.entity_id
_entity_poly.type
_entity_poly.pdbx_seq_one_letter_code
_entity_poly.pdbx_strand_id
1 'polypeptide(L)'
;MLAWINNIYLFDEPLSSLDREAIARFKKVLVKLKEMGKIVIIVEHRLYYLKELINQLIVIKDKKVTSYPVIDITDDFTQTQNLRQLNEISKTELIVPYQKHSKKSQTLPESSDLICRNYRYKHRDNKDNIFDFNLGLDKEINFIIGKTTFLRCLLGLNKTFKGQTFYEKQPVKPIYDRISEVVQDVNYQLFTESVWSEISIVSDDEKVKKDALTQFGLIDKIERHPQSLSGGGKQRLLLAWLKLQISHLSF
;
A
#
# COMPACT_ATOMS: atom_id res chain seq x y z
N MET A 1 15.25 -3.41 5.09
CA MET A 1 15.48 -4.78 4.60
C MET A 1 14.15 -5.50 4.75
N LEU A 2 13.47 -5.84 3.65
CA LEU A 2 12.15 -6.50 3.66
C LEU A 2 12.30 -7.88 4.32
N ALA A 3 12.11 -7.92 5.65
CA ALA A 3 12.22 -9.15 6.42
C ALA A 3 10.98 -10.03 6.18
N TRP A 4 11.21 -11.22 5.61
CA TRP A 4 10.57 -12.50 5.91
C TRP A 4 9.13 -12.49 6.48
N ILE A 5 8.17 -13.00 5.69
CA ILE A 5 6.85 -13.53 6.12
C ILE A 5 6.09 -12.60 7.09
N ASN A 6 5.71 -11.42 6.63
CA ASN A 6 4.93 -10.50 7.45
C ASN A 6 3.43 -10.75 7.34
N ASN A 7 2.69 -10.24 8.33
CA ASN A 7 1.22 -10.28 8.33
C ASN A 7 0.60 -9.04 7.68
N ILE A 8 1.40 -7.98 7.50
CA ILE A 8 0.97 -6.68 6.97
C ILE A 8 1.89 -6.28 5.82
N TYR A 9 1.28 -5.98 4.67
CA TYR A 9 1.96 -5.53 3.46
C TYR A 9 1.51 -4.13 3.12
N LEU A 10 2.46 -3.23 2.88
CA LEU A 10 2.20 -1.83 2.64
C LEU A 10 2.79 -1.40 1.29
N PHE A 11 1.94 -0.79 0.46
CA PHE A 11 2.30 -0.29 -0.87
C PHE A 11 2.01 1.20 -0.97
N ASP A 12 3.04 2.01 -1.21
CA ASP A 12 2.90 3.45 -1.45
C ASP A 12 2.96 3.77 -2.95
N GLU A 13 1.85 4.20 -3.54
CA GLU A 13 1.66 4.48 -4.97
C GLU A 13 2.25 3.42 -5.93
N PRO A 14 1.93 2.12 -5.74
CA PRO A 14 2.57 1.04 -6.48
C PRO A 14 2.27 1.05 -7.99
N LEU A 15 1.25 1.79 -8.44
CA LEU A 15 0.83 1.82 -9.85
C LEU A 15 1.40 3.00 -10.63
N SER A 16 2.08 3.92 -9.97
CA SER A 16 2.56 5.19 -10.55
C SER A 16 3.44 5.00 -11.78
N SER A 17 4.16 3.87 -11.89
CA SER A 17 5.02 3.57 -13.04
C SER A 17 4.85 2.17 -13.63
N LEU A 18 3.69 1.55 -13.39
CA LEU A 18 3.32 0.27 -13.98
C LEU A 18 2.47 0.44 -15.25
N ASP A 19 2.77 -0.37 -16.26
CA ASP A 19 1.93 -0.57 -17.44
C ASP A 19 0.75 -1.50 -17.15
N ARG A 20 -0.20 -1.63 -18.10
CA ARG A 20 -1.42 -2.45 -17.91
C ARG A 20 -1.11 -3.91 -17.57
N GLU A 21 -0.07 -4.48 -18.16
CA GLU A 21 0.29 -5.87 -17.97
C GLU A 21 0.89 -6.09 -16.57
N ALA A 22 1.79 -5.20 -16.13
CA ALA A 22 2.35 -5.21 -14.79
C ALA A 22 1.29 -4.96 -13.72
N ILE A 23 0.31 -4.07 -13.98
CA ILE A 23 -0.85 -3.87 -13.08
C ILE A 23 -1.67 -5.16 -12.96
N ALA A 24 -1.96 -5.85 -14.07
CA ALA A 24 -2.71 -7.11 -14.03
C ALA A 24 -1.98 -8.21 -13.24
N ARG A 25 -0.64 -8.22 -13.28
CA ARG A 25 0.17 -9.16 -12.50
C ARG A 25 0.26 -8.76 -11.03
N PHE A 26 0.34 -7.45 -10.74
CA PHE A 26 0.26 -6.94 -9.38
C PHE A 26 -1.08 -7.30 -8.73
N LYS A 27 -2.22 -7.18 -9.46
CA LYS A 27 -3.52 -7.67 -8.99
C LYS A 27 -3.47 -9.11 -8.50
N LYS A 28 -2.82 -10.02 -9.25
CA LYS A 28 -2.68 -11.44 -8.86
C LYS A 28 -1.88 -11.60 -7.56
N VAL A 29 -0.84 -10.78 -7.36
CA VAL A 29 -0.07 -10.76 -6.11
C VAL A 29 -0.95 -10.33 -4.93
N LEU A 30 -1.77 -9.28 -5.12
CA LEU A 30 -2.70 -8.79 -4.10
C LEU A 30 -3.76 -9.83 -3.72
N VAL A 31 -4.33 -10.53 -4.71
CA VAL A 31 -5.30 -11.61 -4.49
C VAL A 31 -4.68 -12.73 -3.65
N LYS A 32 -3.46 -13.18 -3.97
CA LYS A 32 -2.77 -14.20 -3.17
C LYS A 32 -2.52 -13.76 -1.73
N LEU A 33 -2.06 -12.52 -1.54
CA LEU A 33 -1.88 -11.97 -0.19
C LEU A 33 -3.19 -11.98 0.61
N LYS A 34 -4.31 -11.63 -0.04
CA LYS A 34 -5.64 -11.70 0.57
C LYS A 34 -6.04 -13.15 0.91
N GLU A 35 -5.84 -14.11 0.00
CA GLU A 35 -6.10 -15.55 0.23
C GLU A 35 -5.29 -16.11 1.40
N MET A 36 -4.07 -15.61 1.59
CA MET A 36 -3.20 -15.97 2.72
C MET A 36 -3.59 -15.29 4.05
N GLY A 37 -4.70 -14.56 4.10
CA GLY A 37 -5.18 -13.87 5.30
C GLY A 37 -4.29 -12.70 5.74
N LYS A 38 -3.58 -12.07 4.79
CA LYS A 38 -2.68 -10.93 5.08
C LYS A 38 -3.45 -9.61 5.05
N ILE A 39 -3.06 -8.68 5.91
CA ILE A 39 -3.51 -7.28 5.82
C ILE A 39 -2.71 -6.62 4.70
N VAL A 40 -3.40 -6.04 3.72
CA VAL A 40 -2.76 -5.35 2.60
C VAL A 40 -3.21 -3.91 2.60
N ILE A 41 -2.28 -2.97 2.72
CA ILE A 41 -2.54 -1.54 2.73
C ILE A 41 -1.99 -0.92 1.46
N ILE A 42 -2.82 -0.23 0.68
CA ILE A 42 -2.41 0.42 -0.55
C ILE A 42 -2.74 1.90 -0.50
N VAL A 43 -1.73 2.74 -0.64
CA VAL A 43 -1.87 4.18 -0.87
C VAL A 43 -1.91 4.41 -2.38
N GLU A 44 -3.05 4.88 -2.90
CA GLU A 44 -3.18 5.21 -4.32
C GLU A 44 -4.18 6.36 -4.54
N HIS A 45 -3.88 7.17 -5.55
CA HIS A 45 -4.70 8.14 -6.23
C HIS A 45 -5.41 7.60 -7.50
N ARG A 46 -4.99 6.46 -8.11
CA ARG A 46 -5.63 5.83 -9.29
C ARG A 46 -6.41 4.57 -8.91
N LEU A 47 -7.44 4.74 -8.09
CA LEU A 47 -8.27 3.65 -7.56
C LEU A 47 -8.91 2.75 -8.63
N TYR A 48 -9.11 3.25 -9.86
CA TYR A 48 -9.76 2.53 -10.97
C TYR A 48 -9.15 1.15 -11.20
N TYR A 49 -7.82 1.08 -11.22
CA TYR A 49 -7.11 -0.16 -11.54
C TYR A 49 -7.33 -1.24 -10.49
N LEU A 50 -7.68 -0.90 -9.26
CA LEU A 50 -7.82 -1.87 -8.17
C LEU A 50 -9.24 -1.91 -7.59
N LYS A 51 -10.21 -1.21 -8.20
CA LYS A 51 -11.59 -1.06 -7.72
C LYS A 51 -12.23 -2.40 -7.33
N GLU A 52 -12.00 -3.44 -8.13
CA GLU A 52 -12.54 -4.80 -7.93
C GLU A 52 -11.92 -5.56 -6.74
N LEU A 53 -10.75 -5.13 -6.28
CA LEU A 53 -10.01 -5.76 -5.18
C LEU A 53 -10.15 -5.01 -3.86
N ILE A 54 -10.70 -3.79 -3.88
CA ILE A 54 -10.91 -2.99 -2.68
C ILE A 54 -11.88 -3.75 -1.78
N ASN A 55 -11.58 -3.84 -0.49
CA ASN A 55 -12.53 -4.26 0.55
C ASN A 55 -13.02 -3.07 1.38
N GLN A 56 -12.13 -2.10 1.62
CA GLN A 56 -12.40 -0.90 2.38
C GLN A 56 -11.60 0.28 1.83
N LEU A 57 -12.25 1.44 1.69
CA LEU A 57 -11.60 2.69 1.29
C LEU A 57 -11.52 3.67 2.47
N ILE A 58 -10.30 4.10 2.80
CA ILE A 58 -10.03 5.04 3.88
C ILE A 58 -9.46 6.33 3.32
N VAL A 59 -10.31 7.35 3.26
CA VAL A 59 -9.94 8.70 2.82
C VAL A 59 -9.40 9.47 4.01
N ILE A 60 -8.19 10.03 3.86
CA ILE A 60 -7.69 11.06 4.79
C ILE A 60 -7.62 12.39 4.06
N LYS A 61 -8.43 13.33 4.54
CA LYS A 61 -8.54 14.68 4.00
C LYS A 61 -8.91 15.64 5.12
N ASP A 62 -8.37 16.86 5.09
CA ASP A 62 -8.66 17.92 6.06
C ASP A 62 -8.52 17.46 7.53
N LYS A 63 -7.48 16.66 7.82
CA LYS A 63 -7.18 16.07 9.14
C LYS A 63 -8.24 15.08 9.65
N LYS A 64 -9.19 14.65 8.81
CA LYS A 64 -10.23 13.67 9.13
C LYS A 64 -9.96 12.36 8.40
N VAL A 65 -10.32 11.26 9.05
CA VAL A 65 -10.29 9.91 8.48
C VAL A 65 -11.71 9.44 8.31
N THR A 66 -12.09 9.07 7.10
CA THR A 66 -13.41 8.51 6.82
C THR A 66 -13.23 7.17 6.12
N SER A 67 -13.90 6.14 6.64
CA SER A 67 -13.94 4.81 6.05
C SER A 67 -15.22 4.64 5.25
N TYR A 68 -15.11 4.02 4.09
CA TYR A 68 -16.21 3.71 3.18
C TYR A 68 -16.15 2.23 2.79
N PRO A 69 -17.27 1.50 2.91
CA PRO A 69 -17.38 0.15 2.35
C PRO A 69 -17.37 0.20 0.82
N VAL A 70 -16.97 -0.89 0.17
CA VAL A 70 -16.82 -0.96 -1.30
C VAL A 70 -18.09 -0.66 -2.07
N ILE A 71 -19.24 -0.99 -1.49
CA ILE A 71 -20.54 -0.76 -2.11
C ILE A 71 -20.83 0.74 -2.33
N ASP A 72 -20.16 1.60 -1.56
CA ASP A 72 -20.29 3.05 -1.66
C ASP A 72 -19.25 3.68 -2.62
N ILE A 73 -18.33 2.88 -3.19
CA ILE A 73 -17.29 3.35 -4.12
C ILE A 73 -17.86 3.35 -5.55
N THR A 74 -18.73 4.32 -5.82
CA THR A 74 -19.24 4.61 -7.16
C THR A 74 -18.34 5.62 -7.89
N ASP A 75 -18.51 5.78 -9.20
CA ASP A 75 -17.74 6.78 -9.95
C ASP A 75 -18.09 8.21 -9.48
N ASP A 76 -19.35 8.41 -9.10
CA ASP A 76 -19.87 9.64 -8.47
C ASP A 76 -19.19 9.94 -7.12
N PHE A 77 -18.95 8.91 -6.31
CA PHE A 77 -18.28 9.02 -5.01
C PHE A 77 -16.88 9.64 -5.10
N THR A 78 -16.08 9.29 -6.11
CA THR A 78 -14.71 9.83 -6.24
C THR A 78 -14.66 11.29 -6.67
N GLN A 79 -15.67 11.75 -7.39
CA GLN A 79 -15.84 13.15 -7.74
C GLN A 79 -16.19 14.01 -6.51
N THR A 80 -17.09 13.52 -5.63
CA THR A 80 -17.50 14.26 -4.42
C THR A 80 -16.36 14.51 -3.40
N GLN A 81 -15.32 13.68 -3.41
CA GLN A 81 -14.21 13.75 -2.45
C GLN A 81 -12.99 14.55 -2.97
N ASN A 82 -13.05 15.16 -4.16
CA ASN A 82 -11.88 15.67 -4.91
C ASN A 82 -10.75 14.64 -5.03
N LEU A 83 -11.08 13.36 -5.16
CA LEU A 83 -10.10 12.34 -5.52
C LEU A 83 -9.89 12.40 -7.04
N ARG A 84 -8.70 12.04 -7.54
CA ARG A 84 -8.52 11.90 -9.00
C ARG A 84 -9.53 10.86 -9.49
N GLN A 85 -10.26 11.21 -10.56
CA GLN A 85 -11.42 10.46 -11.07
C GLN A 85 -11.12 8.96 -11.26
N LEU A 86 -12.16 8.13 -11.03
CA LEU A 86 -12.18 6.70 -11.33
C LEU A 86 -12.31 6.34 -12.81
N ASN A 87 -12.43 7.30 -13.72
CA ASN A 87 -12.71 7.01 -15.13
C ASN A 87 -11.51 7.31 -16.02
N GLU A 88 -11.25 6.43 -16.99
CA GLU A 88 -10.56 6.81 -18.22
C GLU A 88 -11.30 8.03 -18.81
N ILE A 89 -10.57 9.08 -19.18
CA ILE A 89 -11.16 10.35 -19.64
C ILE A 89 -12.15 10.07 -20.79
N SER A 90 -13.44 10.17 -20.53
CA SER A 90 -14.45 10.48 -21.54
C SER A 90 -14.88 11.92 -21.35
N LYS A 91 -14.95 12.65 -22.47
CA LYS A 91 -14.86 14.11 -22.57
C LYS A 91 -16.18 14.86 -22.33
N THR A 92 -17.19 14.23 -21.75
CA THR A 92 -18.53 14.81 -21.69
C THR A 92 -19.20 14.51 -20.36
N GLU A 93 -19.90 15.52 -19.84
CA GLU A 93 -20.84 15.51 -18.69
C GLU A 93 -20.29 16.17 -17.42
N LEU A 94 -20.22 17.51 -17.50
CA LEU A 94 -20.15 18.44 -16.39
C LEU A 94 -21.57 18.66 -15.80
N ILE A 95 -21.62 18.88 -14.47
CA ILE A 95 -22.63 19.60 -13.65
C ILE A 95 -23.58 18.74 -12.78
N VAL A 96 -23.43 18.81 -11.44
CA VAL A 96 -24.50 19.17 -10.45
C VAL A 96 -23.93 19.46 -9.02
N PRO A 97 -24.63 20.22 -8.14
CA PRO A 97 -24.07 20.95 -6.99
C PRO A 97 -24.01 20.18 -5.65
N TYR A 98 -23.16 20.71 -4.76
CA TYR A 98 -22.65 20.10 -3.52
C TYR A 98 -23.48 20.38 -2.25
N GLN A 99 -23.65 19.38 -1.38
CA GLN A 99 -24.05 19.55 0.03
C GLN A 99 -23.15 18.75 0.99
N LYS A 100 -22.78 19.37 2.12
CA LYS A 100 -21.75 18.89 3.05
C LYS A 100 -22.39 18.35 4.34
N HIS A 101 -22.13 17.09 4.70
CA HIS A 101 -22.41 16.56 6.03
C HIS A 101 -21.11 16.09 6.72
N SER A 102 -20.82 16.61 7.91
CA SER A 102 -19.72 16.14 8.76
C SER A 102 -20.24 15.25 9.88
N LYS A 103 -19.77 14.01 9.99
CA LYS A 103 -19.88 13.23 11.23
C LYS A 103 -18.49 12.90 11.75
N LYS A 104 -18.23 13.27 13.01
CA LYS A 104 -17.13 12.73 13.83
C LYS A 104 -17.48 11.26 14.11
N SER A 105 -16.77 10.31 13.52
CA SER A 105 -16.85 8.91 13.91
C SER A 105 -15.73 8.62 14.91
N GLN A 106 -16.11 8.48 16.18
CA GLN A 106 -15.27 8.10 17.33
C GLN A 106 -15.41 6.61 17.69
N THR A 107 -16.12 5.81 16.90
CA THR A 107 -16.31 4.39 17.20
C THR A 107 -15.08 3.59 16.76
N LEU A 108 -14.29 3.15 17.74
CA LEU A 108 -13.27 2.11 17.54
C LEU A 108 -13.97 0.80 17.14
N PRO A 109 -13.58 0.15 16.04
CA PRO A 109 -13.92 -1.24 15.83
C PRO A 109 -13.06 -2.07 16.78
N GLU A 110 -13.60 -2.48 17.93
CA GLU A 110 -12.90 -3.39 18.85
C GLU A 110 -12.70 -4.80 18.28
N SER A 111 -13.36 -5.10 17.16
CA SER A 111 -13.26 -6.37 16.42
C SER A 111 -12.09 -6.42 15.44
N SER A 112 -11.39 -5.32 15.18
CA SER A 112 -10.37 -5.29 14.12
C SER A 112 -9.06 -5.97 14.46
N ASP A 113 -8.44 -6.56 13.44
CA ASP A 113 -7.17 -7.29 13.57
C ASP A 113 -5.98 -6.38 13.87
N LEU A 114 -5.90 -5.19 13.28
CA LEU A 114 -4.91 -4.17 13.58
C LEU A 114 -5.61 -2.91 14.09
N ILE A 115 -5.31 -2.50 15.32
CA ILE A 115 -5.91 -1.33 15.95
C ILE A 115 -4.83 -0.29 16.25
N CYS A 116 -4.96 0.88 15.63
CA CYS A 116 -4.21 2.08 15.89
C CYS A 116 -5.02 2.97 16.86
N ARG A 117 -4.63 3.02 18.13
CA ARG A 117 -5.28 3.84 19.17
C ARG A 117 -4.53 5.15 19.40
N ASN A 118 -5.27 6.26 19.43
CA ASN A 118 -4.78 7.61 19.73
C ASN A 118 -3.59 8.03 18.87
N TYR A 119 -3.63 7.72 17.56
CA TYR A 119 -2.58 8.09 16.62
C TYR A 119 -2.60 9.59 16.39
N ARG A 120 -1.61 10.27 16.97
CA ARG A 120 -1.43 11.72 16.89
C ARG A 120 -0.04 12.05 16.38
N TYR A 121 0.03 12.90 15.37
CA TYR A 121 1.30 13.42 14.85
C TYR A 121 1.23 14.91 14.58
N LYS A 122 2.33 15.59 14.91
CA LYS A 122 2.54 17.02 14.71
C LYS A 122 3.93 17.22 14.09
N HIS A 123 4.00 17.98 13.01
CA HIS A 123 5.28 18.40 12.42
C HIS A 123 5.98 19.37 13.37
N ARG A 124 7.31 19.36 13.42
CA ARG A 124 8.10 20.18 14.34
C ARG A 124 7.79 21.68 14.22
N ASP A 125 7.52 22.13 13.00
CA ASP A 125 7.30 23.54 12.67
C ASP A 125 5.82 23.94 12.55
N ASN A 126 4.89 22.98 12.66
CA ASN A 126 3.46 23.27 12.54
C ASN A 126 2.86 23.45 13.94
N LYS A 127 1.91 24.37 14.12
CA LYS A 127 1.18 24.54 15.39
C LYS A 127 0.10 23.47 15.60
N ASP A 128 -0.45 22.93 14.51
CA ASP A 128 -1.55 21.97 14.54
C ASP A 128 -1.08 20.51 14.34
N ASN A 129 -1.90 19.58 14.82
CA ASN A 129 -1.75 18.17 14.48
C ASN A 129 -2.03 17.95 12.99
N ILE A 130 -1.17 17.15 12.34
CA ILE A 130 -1.39 16.66 10.97
C ILE A 130 -2.52 15.63 10.96
N PHE A 131 -2.56 14.77 11.98
CA PHE A 131 -3.66 13.84 12.21
C PHE A 131 -3.82 13.50 13.69
N ASP A 132 -5.05 13.18 14.08
CA ASP A 132 -5.45 12.69 15.42
C ASP A 132 -6.65 11.75 15.25
N PHE A 133 -6.43 10.43 15.29
CA PHE A 133 -7.48 9.44 15.04
C PHE A 133 -7.25 8.10 15.74
N ASN A 134 -8.32 7.30 15.78
CA ASN A 134 -8.29 5.86 15.98
C ASN A 134 -8.59 5.18 14.64
N LEU A 135 -7.96 4.04 14.35
CA LEU A 135 -8.16 3.28 13.12
C LEU A 135 -8.10 1.78 13.41
N GLY A 136 -9.12 1.03 12.96
CA GLY A 136 -9.09 -0.44 12.91
C GLY A 136 -8.97 -0.90 11.46
N LEU A 137 -8.13 -1.90 11.22
CA LEU A 137 -7.96 -2.56 9.92
C LEU A 137 -8.11 -4.07 10.10
N ASP A 138 -8.89 -4.70 9.25
CA ASP A 138 -9.09 -6.16 9.24
C ASP A 138 -8.11 -6.83 8.26
N LYS A 139 -7.99 -8.17 8.32
CA LYS A 139 -7.20 -9.04 7.41
C LYS A 139 -7.69 -9.03 5.95
N GLU A 140 -7.75 -7.84 5.35
CA GLU A 140 -8.23 -7.56 4.01
C GLU A 140 -7.39 -6.45 3.31
N ILE A 141 -7.81 -6.06 2.10
CA ILE A 141 -7.18 -4.98 1.33
C ILE A 141 -7.79 -3.61 1.72
N ASN A 142 -6.98 -2.79 2.39
CA ASN A 142 -7.32 -1.50 2.97
C ASN A 142 -6.68 -0.34 2.17
N PHE A 143 -7.48 0.49 1.50
CA PHE A 143 -6.95 1.63 0.73
C PHE A 143 -6.84 2.89 1.58
N ILE A 144 -5.73 3.63 1.44
CA ILE A 144 -5.34 4.66 2.39
C ILE A 144 -4.83 5.88 1.61
N ILE A 145 -5.61 6.96 1.47
CA ILE A 145 -5.20 8.13 0.64
C ILE A 145 -4.47 9.20 1.47
N GLY A 146 -3.31 9.69 0.99
CA GLY A 146 -2.64 10.93 1.46
C GLY A 146 -1.71 10.81 2.68
N LYS A 147 -0.75 9.87 2.70
CA LYS A 147 -0.34 9.26 3.98
C LYS A 147 1.10 8.79 4.21
N THR A 148 2.12 9.15 3.41
CA THR A 148 3.52 8.78 3.74
C THR A 148 3.89 9.13 5.19
N THR A 149 3.38 10.25 5.72
CA THR A 149 3.53 10.63 7.14
C THR A 149 2.89 9.63 8.13
N PHE A 150 1.70 9.10 7.83
CA PHE A 150 1.05 8.07 8.65
C PHE A 150 1.85 6.77 8.65
N LEU A 151 2.33 6.34 7.48
CA LEU A 151 3.12 5.11 7.33
C LEU A 151 4.42 5.20 8.13
N ARG A 152 5.11 6.34 8.03
CA ARG A 152 6.31 6.62 8.84
C ARG A 152 6.00 6.64 10.34
N CYS A 153 4.84 7.16 10.76
CA CYS A 153 4.41 7.09 12.16
C CYS A 153 4.08 5.66 12.60
N LEU A 154 3.41 4.88 11.75
CA LEU A 154 3.12 3.46 12.00
C LEU A 154 4.42 2.69 12.19
N LEU A 155 5.42 2.91 11.35
CA LEU A 155 6.74 2.29 11.45
C LEU A 155 7.62 2.81 12.60
N GLY A 156 7.13 3.79 13.37
CA GLY A 156 7.89 4.41 14.46
C GLY A 156 9.04 5.32 14.02
N LEU A 157 9.07 5.74 12.75
CA LEU A 157 10.14 6.57 12.16
C LEU A 157 10.04 8.05 12.51
N ASN A 158 8.92 8.49 13.10
CA ASN A 158 8.64 9.90 13.43
C ASN A 158 8.67 10.15 14.94
N LYS A 159 9.67 10.89 15.43
CA LYS A 159 9.93 11.09 16.88
C LYS A 159 8.82 11.81 17.66
N THR A 160 8.03 12.67 17.02
CA THR A 160 6.93 13.43 17.67
C THR A 160 5.59 12.68 17.65
N PHE A 161 5.57 11.46 17.09
CA PHE A 161 4.39 10.61 17.05
C PHE A 161 4.00 10.11 18.44
N LYS A 162 2.69 10.06 18.71
CA LYS A 162 2.10 9.41 19.87
C LYS A 162 0.99 8.49 19.39
N GLY A 163 0.90 7.29 19.96
CA GLY A 163 -0.12 6.30 19.63
C GLY A 163 0.24 4.92 20.15
N GLN A 164 -0.73 4.01 20.12
CA GLN A 164 -0.55 2.61 20.50
C GLN A 164 -1.07 1.73 19.37
N THR A 165 -0.33 0.67 19.05
CA THR A 165 -0.74 -0.29 18.03
C THR A 165 -0.96 -1.64 18.64
N PHE A 166 -2.06 -2.27 18.25
CA PHE A 166 -2.42 -3.62 18.65
C PHE A 166 -2.61 -4.46 17.40
N TYR A 167 -2.09 -5.69 17.41
CA TYR A 167 -2.35 -6.71 16.38
C TYR A 167 -2.95 -7.93 17.07
N GLU A 168 -4.08 -8.42 16.59
CA GLU A 168 -4.85 -9.52 17.19
C GLU A 168 -5.08 -9.28 18.70
N LYS A 169 -5.44 -8.03 19.04
CA LYS A 169 -5.66 -7.54 20.42
C LYS A 169 -4.40 -7.52 21.32
N GLN A 170 -3.23 -7.90 20.81
CA GLN A 170 -1.96 -7.82 21.54
C GLN A 170 -1.21 -6.53 21.22
N PRO A 171 -0.65 -5.82 22.22
CA PRO A 171 0.16 -4.62 21.96
C PRO A 171 1.43 -5.00 21.19
N VAL A 172 1.76 -4.23 20.14
CA VAL A 172 2.95 -4.49 19.32
C VAL A 172 3.97 -3.35 19.50
N LYS A 173 5.16 -3.70 19.98
CA LYS A 173 6.36 -2.85 19.98
C LYS A 173 7.63 -3.70 19.85
N PRO A 174 8.50 -3.46 18.87
CA PRO A 174 8.31 -2.58 17.71
C PRO A 174 7.44 -3.24 16.63
N ILE A 175 6.66 -2.44 15.91
CA ILE A 175 5.79 -2.95 14.86
C ILE A 175 6.49 -3.22 13.52
N TYR A 176 7.70 -2.69 13.34
CA TYR A 176 8.49 -2.92 12.11
C TYR A 176 8.85 -4.39 11.91
N ASP A 177 8.89 -5.22 12.98
CA ASP A 177 9.12 -6.67 12.88
C ASP A 177 7.96 -7.43 12.23
N ARG A 178 6.83 -6.75 11.96
CA ARG A 178 5.61 -7.34 11.41
C ARG A 178 5.13 -6.65 10.13
N ILE A 179 5.87 -5.66 9.63
CA ILE A 179 5.50 -4.85 8.46
C ILE A 179 6.51 -5.04 7.34
N SER A 180 6.03 -5.43 6.16
CA SER A 180 6.77 -5.33 4.91
C SER A 180 6.37 -4.05 4.17
N GLU A 181 7.34 -3.16 3.90
CA GLU A 181 7.11 -1.88 3.21
C GLU A 181 7.78 -1.87 1.83
N VAL A 182 6.98 -1.60 0.79
CA VAL A 182 7.48 -1.22 -0.55
C VAL A 182 7.48 0.30 -0.60
N VAL A 183 8.66 0.93 -0.51
CA VAL A 183 8.77 2.40 -0.45
C VAL A 183 8.72 3.06 -1.82
N GLN A 184 8.24 4.29 -1.84
CA GLN A 184 8.07 5.12 -3.04
C GLN A 184 9.41 5.45 -3.75
N ASP A 185 10.52 5.54 -3.01
CA ASP A 185 11.88 5.68 -3.57
C ASP A 185 12.61 4.33 -3.62
N VAL A 186 12.42 3.66 -4.74
CA VAL A 186 13.02 2.38 -5.08
C VAL A 186 14.55 2.39 -5.10
N ASN A 187 15.19 3.57 -5.16
CA ASN A 187 16.64 3.69 -5.19
C ASN A 187 17.29 3.19 -3.89
N TYR A 188 16.60 3.26 -2.76
CA TYR A 188 17.15 2.82 -1.47
C TYR A 188 16.87 1.35 -1.15
N GLN A 189 16.18 0.62 -2.03
CA GLN A 189 15.77 -0.78 -1.78
C GLN A 189 16.54 -1.81 -2.61
N LEU A 190 17.17 -1.39 -3.71
CA LEU A 190 17.90 -2.28 -4.62
C LEU A 190 19.40 -1.97 -4.53
N PHE A 191 20.21 -2.91 -4.07
CA PHE A 191 21.62 -2.65 -3.73
C PHE A 191 22.61 -3.69 -4.25
N THR A 192 22.13 -4.68 -4.99
CA THR A 192 23.03 -5.65 -5.63
C THR A 192 23.55 -5.16 -6.98
N GLU A 193 24.49 -5.90 -7.52
CA GLU A 193 25.22 -5.61 -8.75
C GLU A 193 24.44 -5.91 -10.05
N SER A 194 23.39 -6.74 -9.99
CA SER A 194 22.52 -7.00 -11.15
C SER A 194 21.07 -7.31 -10.73
N VAL A 195 20.13 -7.18 -11.68
CA VAL A 195 18.73 -7.61 -11.47
C VAL A 195 18.66 -9.09 -11.07
N TRP A 196 19.54 -9.92 -11.61
CA TRP A 196 19.65 -11.34 -11.28
C TRP A 196 20.13 -11.56 -9.83
N SER A 197 21.18 -10.85 -9.42
CA SER A 197 21.70 -10.90 -8.06
C SER A 197 20.66 -10.44 -7.06
N GLU A 198 19.92 -9.38 -7.40
CA GLU A 198 18.88 -8.83 -6.55
C GLU A 198 17.82 -9.89 -6.30
N ILE A 199 17.25 -10.49 -7.35
CA ILE A 199 16.19 -11.48 -7.21
C ILE A 199 16.64 -12.79 -6.54
N SER A 200 17.94 -13.06 -6.57
CA SER A 200 18.55 -14.21 -5.89
C SER A 200 18.56 -14.08 -4.36
N ILE A 201 18.41 -12.87 -3.81
CA ILE A 201 18.26 -12.68 -2.35
C ILE A 201 17.03 -13.42 -1.81
N VAL A 202 15.97 -13.59 -2.63
CA VAL A 202 14.71 -14.22 -2.20
C VAL A 202 14.67 -15.71 -2.49
N SER A 203 15.36 -16.18 -3.53
CA SER A 203 15.29 -17.56 -3.98
C SER A 203 16.50 -17.95 -4.82
N ASP A 204 17.09 -19.10 -4.52
CA ASP A 204 18.16 -19.67 -5.35
C ASP A 204 17.64 -20.42 -6.58
N ASP A 205 16.37 -20.87 -6.57
CA ASP A 205 15.75 -21.58 -7.69
C ASP A 205 15.70 -20.70 -8.96
N GLU A 206 16.51 -21.06 -9.95
CA GLU A 206 16.60 -20.33 -11.22
C GLU A 206 15.29 -20.30 -12.00
N LYS A 207 14.51 -21.38 -11.96
CA LYS A 207 13.30 -21.51 -12.76
C LYS A 207 12.25 -20.53 -12.25
N VAL A 208 12.07 -20.47 -10.93
CA VAL A 208 11.12 -19.54 -10.32
C VAL A 208 11.58 -18.09 -10.48
N LYS A 209 12.89 -17.82 -10.36
CA LYS A 209 13.47 -16.48 -10.65
C LYS A 209 13.19 -16.02 -12.08
N LYS A 210 13.50 -16.85 -13.07
CA LYS A 210 13.29 -16.55 -14.50
C LYS A 210 11.80 -16.36 -14.81
N ASP A 211 10.93 -17.17 -14.21
CA ASP A 211 9.47 -17.00 -14.34
C ASP A 211 9.02 -15.64 -13.77
N ALA A 212 9.46 -15.28 -12.56
CA ALA A 212 9.13 -14.00 -11.95
C ALA A 212 9.62 -12.81 -12.80
N LEU A 213 10.87 -12.82 -13.24
CA LEU A 213 11.40 -11.73 -14.08
C LEU A 213 10.71 -11.62 -15.44
N THR A 214 10.40 -12.76 -16.08
CA THR A 214 9.59 -12.80 -17.31
C THR A 214 8.21 -12.19 -17.05
N GLN A 215 7.57 -12.60 -15.97
CA GLN A 215 6.31 -12.03 -15.49
C GLN A 215 6.43 -10.58 -15.02
N PHE A 216 7.58 -9.93 -14.99
CA PHE A 216 7.63 -8.50 -14.72
C PHE A 216 8.33 -7.72 -15.83
N GLY A 217 8.53 -8.35 -17.00
CA GLY A 217 9.13 -7.72 -18.18
C GLY A 217 10.57 -7.26 -17.90
N LEU A 218 11.33 -8.08 -17.18
CA LEU A 218 12.70 -7.81 -16.75
C LEU A 218 13.70 -8.91 -17.16
N ILE A 219 13.24 -9.96 -17.85
CA ILE A 219 14.10 -11.09 -18.25
C ILE A 219 15.25 -10.67 -19.17
N ASP A 220 15.02 -9.67 -20.03
CA ASP A 220 16.00 -9.04 -20.92
C ASP A 220 16.99 -8.12 -20.19
N LYS A 221 16.81 -7.93 -18.88
CA LYS A 221 17.58 -6.98 -18.05
C LYS A 221 18.30 -7.64 -16.89
N ILE A 222 18.41 -8.98 -16.88
CA ILE A 222 19.01 -9.76 -15.80
C ILE A 222 20.41 -9.27 -15.39
N GLU A 223 21.24 -8.90 -16.37
CA GLU A 223 22.61 -8.43 -16.15
C GLU A 223 22.72 -6.93 -15.85
N ARG A 224 21.61 -6.17 -15.95
CA ARG A 224 21.67 -4.73 -15.70
C ARG A 224 21.79 -4.47 -14.22
N HIS A 225 22.55 -3.44 -13.86
CA HIS A 225 22.56 -2.93 -12.50
C HIS A 225 21.15 -2.43 -12.11
N PRO A 226 20.57 -2.82 -10.95
CA PRO A 226 19.19 -2.45 -10.58
C PRO A 226 18.95 -0.93 -10.57
N GLN A 227 19.96 -0.14 -10.20
CA GLN A 227 19.87 1.32 -10.21
C GLN A 227 19.77 1.95 -11.61
N SER A 228 20.17 1.22 -12.66
CA SER A 228 20.05 1.68 -14.06
C SER A 228 18.65 1.51 -14.65
N LEU A 229 17.76 0.80 -13.95
CA LEU A 229 16.37 0.65 -14.37
C LEU A 229 15.63 2.00 -14.26
N SER A 230 14.62 2.21 -15.09
CA SER A 230 13.65 3.30 -14.87
C SER A 230 12.89 3.08 -13.56
N GLY A 231 12.24 4.13 -13.02
CA GLY A 231 11.40 4.00 -11.81
C GLY A 231 10.40 2.83 -11.90
N GLY A 232 9.75 2.67 -13.05
CA GLY A 232 8.87 1.52 -13.34
C GLY A 232 9.59 0.18 -13.39
N GLY A 233 10.80 0.14 -13.95
CA GLY A 233 11.62 -1.07 -13.90
C GLY A 233 11.98 -1.49 -12.48
N LYS A 234 12.34 -0.52 -11.62
CA LYS A 234 12.65 -0.78 -10.21
C LYS A 234 11.42 -1.24 -9.44
N GLN A 235 10.26 -0.61 -9.64
CA GLN A 235 9.00 -1.05 -9.02
C GLN A 235 8.64 -2.48 -9.45
N ARG A 236 8.75 -2.80 -10.75
CA ARG A 236 8.51 -4.15 -11.27
C ARG A 236 9.45 -5.19 -10.68
N LEU A 237 10.72 -4.83 -10.41
CA LEU A 237 11.68 -5.73 -9.76
C LEU A 237 11.27 -6.04 -8.32
N LEU A 238 10.84 -5.05 -7.55
CA LEU A 238 10.31 -5.27 -6.20
C LEU A 238 9.05 -6.14 -6.19
N LEU A 239 8.16 -5.97 -7.17
CA LEU A 239 6.98 -6.82 -7.31
C LEU A 239 7.33 -8.26 -7.69
N ALA A 240 8.36 -8.46 -8.53
CA ALA A 240 8.91 -9.78 -8.82
C ALA A 240 9.47 -10.45 -7.57
N TRP A 241 10.22 -9.68 -6.77
CA TRP A 241 10.70 -10.08 -5.44
C TRP A 241 9.58 -10.55 -4.53
N LEU A 242 8.55 -9.71 -4.38
CA LEU A 242 7.41 -10.00 -3.53
C LEU A 242 6.66 -11.25 -3.99
N LYS A 243 6.47 -11.43 -5.30
CA LYS A 243 5.85 -12.63 -5.87
C LYS A 243 6.62 -13.88 -5.46
N LEU A 244 7.95 -13.88 -5.55
CA LEU A 244 8.79 -15.02 -5.16
C LEU A 244 8.64 -15.33 -3.67
N GLN A 245 8.64 -14.30 -2.85
CA GLN A 245 8.46 -14.43 -1.41
C GLN A 245 7.12 -15.09 -1.07
N ILE A 246 6.05 -14.73 -1.78
CA ILE A 246 4.71 -15.31 -1.60
C ILE A 246 4.63 -16.76 -2.08
N SER A 247 5.30 -17.11 -3.19
CA SER A 247 5.32 -18.51 -3.65
C SER A 247 5.99 -19.46 -2.65
N HIS A 248 7.01 -18.99 -1.91
CA HIS A 248 7.65 -19.76 -0.85
C HIS A 248 6.79 -19.92 0.41
N LEU A 249 5.72 -19.14 0.53
CA LEU A 249 4.80 -19.16 1.67
C LEU A 249 3.55 -20.01 1.48
N SER A 250 3.33 -20.47 0.25
CA SER A 250 2.20 -21.32 -0.11
C SER A 250 2.60 -22.79 0.12
N PHE A 251 2.69 -23.21 1.39
CA PHE A 251 2.72 -24.63 1.77
C PHE A 251 1.30 -25.16 1.91
#